data_AF-A0A831SNP7-F1
#
_entry.id   AF-A0A831SNP7-F1
#
_cell.length_a   1.000
_cell.length_b   1.000
_cell.length_c   1.000
_cell.angle_alpha   90.00
_cell.angle_beta   90.00
_cell.angle_gamma   90.00
#
_symmetry.space_group_name_H-M   'P 1'
#
loop_
_entity.id
_entity.type
_entity.pdbx_description
1 polymer ?
#
loop_
_entity_poly.entity_id
_entity_poly.type
_entity_poly.pdbx_seq_one_letter_code
_entity_poly.pdbx_strand_id
1 'polypeptide(L)' 'MLYMTTTIAVSKETKEMLRKLGEKGESYDTIIRSLIEEIGWERLDERWNRILEKDEFIPFDEL' A
#
# COMPACT_ATOMS: atom_id res chain seq x y z
N MET A 1 -14.20 -18.69 -4.83
CA MET A 1 -14.30 -17.55 -5.77
C MET A 1 -13.22 -17.77 -6.82
N LEU A 2 -13.56 -17.97 -8.10
CA LEU A 2 -12.55 -18.15 -9.15
C LEU A 2 -11.77 -16.85 -9.31
N TYR A 3 -10.44 -16.92 -9.20
CA TYR A 3 -9.55 -15.76 -9.32
C TYR A 3 -9.50 -15.35 -10.79
N MET A 4 -10.36 -14.41 -11.18
CA MET A 4 -10.44 -13.95 -12.56
C MET A 4 -9.39 -12.85 -12.73
N THR A 5 -8.36 -13.12 -13.54
CA THR A 5 -7.33 -12.11 -13.84
C THR A 5 -7.84 -11.16 -14.92
N THR A 6 -7.50 -9.88 -14.77
CA THR A 6 -7.85 -8.83 -15.73
C THR A 6 -6.58 -8.25 -16.34
N THR A 7 -6.63 -7.86 -17.61
CA THR A 7 -5.49 -7.20 -18.26
C THR A 7 -5.48 -5.71 -17.94
N ILE A 8 -4.34 -5.21 -17.46
CA ILE A 8 -4.10 -3.79 -17.24
C ILE A 8 -3.07 -3.32 -18.26
N ALA A 9 -3.40 -2.30 -19.04
CA ALA A 9 -2.46 -1.67 -19.95
C ALA A 9 -1.54 -0.73 -19.16
N VAL A 10 -0.23 -0.88 -19.35
CA VAL A 10 0.80 -0.02 -18.76
C VAL A 10 1.84 0.33 -19.81
N SER A 11 2.59 1.40 -19.60
CA SER A 11 3.72 1.73 -20.47
C SER A 11 4.81 0.65 -20.38
N LYS A 12 5.68 0.57 -21.40
CA LYS A 12 6.84 -0.34 -21.36
C LYS A 12 7.76 -0.03 -20.19
N GLU A 13 7.92 1.26 -19.87
CA GLU A 13 8.72 1.73 -18.76
C GLU A 13 8.14 1.27 -17.41
N THR A 14 6.83 1.42 -17.20
CA THR A 14 6.16 0.92 -15.99
C THR A 14 6.30 -0.59 -15.83
N LYS A 15 6.15 -1.35 -16.91
CA LYS A 15 6.38 -2.80 -16.90
C LYS A 15 7.82 -3.16 -16.49
N GLU A 16 8.79 -2.39 -16.95
CA GLU A 16 10.20 -2.59 -16.62
C GLU A 16 10.49 -2.23 -15.15
N MET A 17 9.88 -1.18 -14.62
CA MET A 17 9.96 -0.85 -13.19
C MET A 17 9.41 -1.98 -12.33
N LEU A 18 8.23 -2.49 -12.66
CA LEU A 18 7.63 -3.65 -11.96
C LEU A 18 8.55 -4.88 -12.02
N ARG A 19 9.18 -5.14 -13.18
CA ARG A 19 10.10 -6.27 -13.34
C ARG A 19 11.34 -6.14 -12.43
N LYS A 20 11.83 -4.92 -12.22
CA LYS A 20 12.99 -4.65 -11.35
C LYS A 20 12.65 -4.70 -9.86
N LEU A 21 11.40 -4.41 -9.51
CA LEU A 21 10.91 -4.43 -8.13
C LEU A 21 10.68 -5.85 -7.62
N GLY A 22 10.20 -6.75 -8.47
CA GLY A 22 9.92 -8.13 -8.06
C GLY A 22 11.13 -9.05 -8.04
N GLU A 23 11.01 -10.14 -7.28
CA GLU A 23 11.98 -11.23 -7.26
C GLU A 23 11.70 -12.29 -8.35
N LYS A 24 12.68 -13.16 -8.62
CA LYS A 24 12.55 -14.20 -9.64
C LYS A 24 11.39 -15.15 -9.32
N GLY A 25 10.35 -15.13 -10.15
CA GLY A 25 9.17 -16.00 -10.03
C GLY A 25 7.94 -15.30 -9.46
N GLU A 26 8.06 -14.04 -9.03
CA GLU A 26 6.89 -13.25 -8.64
C GLU A 26 6.06 -12.82 -9.85
N SER A 27 4.74 -12.75 -9.63
CA SER A 27 3.80 -12.25 -10.63
C SER A 27 3.65 -10.74 -10.53
N TYR A 28 3.30 -10.08 -11.65
CA TYR A 28 2.97 -8.67 -11.62
C TYR A 28 1.78 -8.35 -10.69
N ASP A 29 0.81 -9.27 -10.54
CA ASP A 29 -0.30 -9.09 -9.59
C ASP A 29 0.20 -9.03 -8.15
N THR A 30 1.15 -9.90 -7.80
CA THR A 30 1.77 -9.94 -6.47
C THR A 30 2.52 -8.65 -6.17
N ILE A 31 3.38 -8.21 -7.10
CA ILE A 31 4.18 -6.98 -6.95
C ILE A 31 3.25 -5.76 -6.79
N ILE A 32 2.22 -5.65 -7.64
CA ILE A 32 1.25 -4.55 -7.57
C ILE A 32 0.50 -4.57 -6.23
N ARG A 33 0.11 -5.75 -5.74
CA ARG A 33 -0.60 -5.89 -4.47
C ARG A 33 0.27 -5.45 -3.29
N SER A 34 1.54 -5.86 -3.25
CA SER A 34 2.49 -5.43 -2.22
C SER A 34 2.68 -3.91 -2.21
N LEU A 35 2.84 -3.29 -3.38
CA LEU A 35 2.97 -1.83 -3.50
C LEU A 35 1.71 -1.09 -3.01
N ILE A 36 0.52 -1.61 -3.31
CA ILE A 36 -0.74 -1.02 -2.85
C ILE A 36 -0.86 -1.13 -1.33
N GLU A 37 -0.49 -2.28 -0.75
CA GLU A 37 -0.52 -2.49 0.69
C GLU A 37 0.46 -1.54 1.40
N GLU A 38 1.70 -1.44 0.93
CA GLU A 38 2.73 -0.55 1.47
C GLU A 38 2.29 0.92 1.48
N ILE A 39 1.79 1.44 0.36
CA ILE A 39 1.25 2.80 0.27
C ILE A 39 0.02 2.99 1.17
N GLY A 40 -0.81 1.95 1.29
CA GLY A 40 -1.97 1.94 2.18
C GLY A 40 -1.56 2.13 3.64
N TRP A 41 -0.52 1.42 4.07
CA TRP A 41 0.07 1.55 5.41
C TRP A 41 0.67 2.94 5.65
N GLU A 42 1.49 3.45 4.74
CA GLU A 42 2.10 4.79 4.87
C GLU A 42 1.03 5.90 4.98
N ARG A 43 -0.01 5.85 4.13
CA ARG A 43 -1.09 6.85 4.16
C ARG A 43 -1.97 6.75 5.39
N LEU A 44 -2.18 5.54 5.92
CA LEU A 44 -2.87 5.37 7.18
C LEU A 44 -2.04 5.98 8.30
N ASP A 45 -0.74 5.71 8.36
CA ASP A 45 0.17 6.26 9.35
C ASP A 45 0.20 7.79 9.35
N GLU A 46 0.32 8.42 8.18
CA GLU A 46 0.23 9.89 8.05
C GLU A 46 -1.10 10.46 8.56
N ARG A 47 -2.21 9.76 8.32
CA ARG A 47 -3.54 10.16 8.78
C ARG A 47 -3.64 10.04 10.31
N TRP A 48 -3.12 8.96 10.90
CA TRP A 48 -3.10 8.76 12.34
C TRP A 48 -2.20 9.78 13.05
N ASN A 49 -1.01 10.03 12.52
CA ASN A 49 -0.09 11.05 13.04
C ASN A 49 -0.72 12.45 13.05
N ARG A 50 -1.50 12.80 12.02
CA ARG A 50 -2.24 14.08 11.98
C ARG A 50 -3.35 14.18 13.03
N ILE A 51 -3.99 13.07 13.40
CA ILE A 51 -5.03 13.06 14.45
C ILE A 51 -4.37 13.22 15.82
N LEU A 52 -3.29 12.50 16.09
CA LEU A 52 -2.53 12.59 17.34
C LEU A 52 -1.90 13.98 17.57
N GLU A 53 -1.55 14.70 16.51
CA GLU A 53 -1.05 16.09 16.62
C GLU A 53 -2.13 17.09 17.07
N LYS A 54 -3.42 16.75 16.93
CA LYS A 54 -4.55 17.64 17.23
C LYS A 54 -5.40 17.24 18.44
N ASP A 55 -5.32 15.99 18.87
CA ASP A 55 -6.04 15.52 20.05
C ASP A 55 -5.13 15.58 21.28
N GLU A 56 -5.49 16.43 22.26
CA GLU A 56 -4.93 16.34 23.60
C GLU A 56 -5.29 14.97 24.18
N PHE A 57 -4.29 14.16 24.49
CA PHE A 57 -4.49 12.91 25.21
C PHE A 57 -5.05 13.21 26.59
N ILE A 58 -6.30 12.83 26.86
CA ILE A 58 -6.91 12.89 28.20
C ILE A 58 -6.74 11.50 28.84
N PRO A 59 -5.91 11.35 29.89
CA PRO A 59 -5.81 10.10 30.64
C PRO A 59 -7.17 9.70 31.23
N PHE A 60 -7.43 8.40 31.31
CA PHE A 60 -8.69 7.87 31.83
C PHE A 60 -8.97 8.28 33.28
N ASP A 61 -7.92 8.55 34.06
CA ASP A 61 -8.02 9.01 35.45
C ASP A 61 -8.49 10.48 35.58
N GLU A 62 -8.62 11.21 34.46
CA GLU A 62 -9.07 12.61 34.39
C GLU A 62 -10.52 12.76 33.90
N LEU A 63 -11.27 11.65 33.74
CA LEU A 63 -12.70 11.60 33.37
C LEU A 63 -13.65 11.56 34.57
#